data_AF-A0A529AV21-F1
#
_entry.id   AF-A0A529AV21-F1
#
_cell.length_a   1.000
_cell.length_b   1.000
_cell.length_c   1.000
_cell.angle_alpha   90.00
_cell.angle_beta   90.00
_cell.angle_gamma   90.00
#
_symmetry.space_group_name_H-M   'P 1'
#
loop_
_entity.id
_entity.type
_entity.pdbx_description
1 polymer ?
#
loop_
_entity_poly.entity_id
_entity_poly.type
_entity_poly.pdbx_seq_one_letter_code
_entity_poly.pdbx_strand_id
1 'polypeptide(L)'
;MQDDVNKWVELAGARSPANSLYLATKGRLEQSSRYRDICVPLGFGDELRAALRLGNSCWGFMCLHRERKGPNFSLDETEFLAALTSHLAEGLRGALLLAQAENAVSDDGPGLLLLSDDLSVVSSTVAGEHWLAEIADSPDRRELPQVIYAAVARLTMLESNSGTSLALPPRARVQTRPGQWLIVHASRLSGRTAPQETAVILEPARPEELAPLLLQAYGLTRREAEVAQLVLRGVSTAGIAATLLISDHTVQQHLKAVFDKIGVASRRELVAQVFAQQYRPRMRTSLRQKPPSRTRSH
;
A
#
# COMPACT_ATOMS: atom_id res chain seq x y z
N MET A 1 18.87 5.74 -12.72
CA MET A 1 18.02 6.69 -13.46
C MET A 1 18.92 7.83 -13.95
N GLN A 2 18.83 8.25 -15.21
CA GLN A 2 19.60 9.37 -15.77
C GLN A 2 19.41 10.66 -14.96
N ASP A 3 20.42 11.51 -14.94
CA ASP A 3 20.36 12.82 -14.29
C ASP A 3 19.34 13.70 -15.06
N ASP A 4 18.28 14.15 -14.38
CA ASP A 4 17.18 14.93 -14.95
C ASP A 4 16.64 15.92 -13.89
N VAL A 5 15.85 16.90 -14.29
CA VAL A 5 15.39 17.99 -13.42
C VAL A 5 14.07 17.68 -12.70
N ASN A 6 13.78 18.47 -11.66
CA ASN A 6 12.55 18.36 -10.85
C ASN A 6 12.36 16.96 -10.26
N LYS A 7 13.44 16.41 -9.67
CA LYS A 7 13.35 15.15 -8.93
C LYS A 7 12.48 15.36 -7.70
N TRP A 8 11.71 14.34 -7.32
CA TRP A 8 10.78 14.44 -6.18
C TRP A 8 11.48 14.82 -4.88
N VAL A 9 12.67 14.28 -4.63
CA VAL A 9 13.51 14.60 -3.45
C VAL A 9 13.97 16.05 -3.47
N GLU A 10 14.35 16.57 -4.63
CA GLU A 10 14.77 17.97 -4.78
C GLU A 10 13.61 18.90 -4.48
N LEU A 11 12.42 18.64 -5.05
CA LEU A 11 11.22 19.45 -4.79
C LEU A 11 10.74 19.36 -3.33
N ALA A 12 10.85 18.19 -2.70
CA ALA A 12 10.49 18.02 -1.30
C ALA A 12 11.37 18.86 -0.36
N GLY A 13 12.66 19.02 -0.70
CA GLY A 13 13.63 19.82 0.06
C GLY A 13 13.77 21.28 -0.40
N ALA A 14 13.29 21.62 -1.59
CA ALA A 14 13.51 22.94 -2.19
C ALA A 14 12.67 24.05 -1.53
N ARG A 15 13.13 25.29 -1.64
CA ARG A 15 12.39 26.46 -1.17
C ARG A 15 11.00 26.54 -1.84
N SER A 16 10.95 26.35 -3.17
CA SER A 16 9.70 26.16 -3.90
C SER A 16 9.40 24.66 -4.05
N PRO A 17 8.23 24.16 -3.58
CA PRO A 17 7.85 22.77 -3.73
C PRO A 17 7.38 22.38 -5.13
N ALA A 18 7.17 23.35 -6.02
CA ALA A 18 6.57 23.13 -7.32
C ALA A 18 7.41 23.77 -8.43
N ASN A 19 7.54 23.08 -9.55
CA ASN A 19 8.22 23.60 -10.73
C ASN A 19 7.81 22.82 -12.00
N SER A 20 7.83 23.50 -13.14
CA SER A 20 7.57 22.87 -14.44
C SER A 20 8.85 22.42 -15.13
N LEU A 21 8.70 21.47 -16.03
CA LEU A 21 9.80 20.95 -16.83
C LEU A 21 10.33 22.04 -17.78
N TYR A 22 9.44 22.85 -18.35
CA TYR A 22 9.79 23.99 -19.20
C TYR A 22 10.66 25.00 -18.46
N LEU A 23 10.27 25.41 -17.25
CA LEU A 23 11.05 26.36 -16.45
C LEU A 23 12.39 25.76 -16.01
N ALA A 24 12.38 24.51 -15.53
CA ALA A 24 13.59 23.83 -15.07
C ALA A 24 14.63 23.59 -16.18
N THR A 25 14.18 23.35 -17.41
CA THR A 25 15.04 23.18 -18.59
C THR A 25 15.35 24.49 -19.32
N LYS A 26 14.87 25.64 -18.82
CA LYS A 26 15.01 26.96 -19.46
C LYS A 26 14.46 26.97 -20.89
N GLY A 27 13.29 26.36 -21.06
CA GLY A 27 12.55 26.29 -22.31
C GLY A 27 12.92 25.14 -23.24
N ARG A 28 13.85 24.27 -22.83
CA ARG A 28 14.39 23.17 -23.66
C ARG A 28 13.92 21.82 -23.14
N LEU A 29 12.62 21.56 -23.26
CA LEU A 29 11.96 20.35 -22.75
C LEU A 29 12.66 19.06 -23.23
N GLU A 30 13.13 19.07 -24.48
CA GLU A 30 13.89 17.99 -25.10
C GLU A 30 15.20 17.64 -24.40
N GLN A 31 15.70 18.43 -23.44
CA GLN A 31 16.85 18.06 -22.61
C GLN A 31 16.50 17.01 -21.55
N SER A 32 15.24 16.97 -21.10
CA SER A 32 14.77 15.95 -20.16
C SER A 32 14.56 14.62 -20.88
N SER A 33 15.22 13.57 -20.39
CA SER A 33 14.97 12.20 -20.87
C SER A 33 13.53 11.81 -20.62
N ARG A 34 12.96 12.18 -19.46
CA ARG A 34 11.57 11.90 -19.15
C ARG A 34 10.60 12.64 -20.08
N TYR A 35 10.90 13.84 -20.56
CA TYR A 35 10.09 14.45 -21.62
C TYR A 35 10.14 13.65 -22.93
N ARG A 36 11.35 13.31 -23.40
CA ARG A 36 11.54 12.61 -24.68
C ARG A 36 10.99 11.19 -24.67
N ASP A 37 11.24 10.46 -23.59
CA ASP A 37 11.04 9.02 -23.51
C ASP A 37 9.68 8.65 -22.91
N ILE A 38 9.02 9.57 -22.19
CA ILE A 38 7.73 9.33 -21.52
C ILE A 38 6.66 10.32 -21.99
N CYS A 39 6.88 11.63 -21.87
CA CYS A 39 5.82 12.62 -22.16
C CYS A 39 5.46 12.63 -23.65
N VAL A 40 6.45 12.65 -24.54
CA VAL A 40 6.24 12.72 -26.00
C VAL A 40 5.48 11.50 -26.56
N PRO A 41 5.83 10.23 -26.23
CA PRO A 41 5.07 9.06 -26.67
C PRO A 41 3.63 9.03 -26.19
N LEU A 42 3.34 9.63 -25.03
CA LEU A 42 2.01 9.71 -24.44
C LEU A 42 1.19 10.92 -24.91
N GLY A 43 1.75 11.76 -25.80
CA GLY A 43 1.08 12.96 -26.32
C GLY A 43 1.04 14.15 -25.35
N PHE A 44 1.84 14.12 -24.29
CA PHE A 44 1.94 15.21 -23.32
C PHE A 44 2.96 16.28 -23.75
N GLY A 45 2.66 17.52 -23.38
CA GLY A 45 3.54 18.69 -23.47
C GLY A 45 4.30 18.87 -22.17
N ASP A 46 4.29 20.09 -21.63
CA ASP A 46 4.96 20.41 -20.36
C ASP A 46 4.37 19.65 -19.17
N GLU A 47 5.22 19.44 -18.16
CA GLU A 47 4.88 18.74 -16.93
C GLU A 47 5.20 19.62 -15.71
N LEU A 48 4.19 19.84 -14.86
CA LEU A 48 4.32 20.55 -13.59
C LEU A 48 4.27 19.56 -12.43
N ARG A 49 5.34 19.54 -11.63
CA ARG A 49 5.48 18.71 -10.44
C ARG A 49 5.34 19.54 -9.19
N ALA A 50 4.74 18.97 -8.16
CA ALA A 50 4.70 19.55 -6.82
C ALA A 50 4.88 18.50 -5.72
N ALA A 51 5.68 18.84 -4.70
CA ALA A 51 5.74 18.14 -3.43
C ALA A 51 4.72 18.74 -2.46
N LEU A 52 3.81 17.92 -1.95
CA LEU A 52 2.74 18.34 -1.04
C LEU A 52 3.27 18.31 0.39
N ARG A 53 3.59 19.48 0.96
CA ARG A 53 4.33 19.59 2.22
C ARG A 53 3.53 20.29 3.31
N LEU A 54 3.62 19.76 4.51
CA LEU A 54 3.11 20.39 5.73
C LEU A 54 4.23 20.42 6.78
N GLY A 55 4.71 21.62 7.13
CA GLY A 55 5.92 21.79 7.91
C GLY A 55 7.13 21.12 7.24
N ASN A 56 7.87 20.31 8.00
CA ASN A 56 9.05 19.58 7.51
C ASN A 56 8.73 18.19 6.91
N SER A 57 7.45 17.90 6.66
CA SER A 57 6.98 16.60 6.19
C SER A 57 6.33 16.71 4.81
N CYS A 58 6.72 15.82 3.89
CA CYS A 58 6.08 15.63 2.61
C CYS A 58 5.03 14.51 2.73
N TRP A 59 3.78 14.81 2.37
CA TRP A 59 2.63 13.91 2.48
C TRP A 59 2.22 13.29 1.15
N GLY A 60 2.77 13.79 0.03
CA GLY A 60 2.49 13.26 -1.29
C GLY A 60 3.12 14.10 -2.39
N PHE A 61 2.89 13.67 -3.63
CA PHE A 61 3.35 14.38 -4.81
C PHE A 61 2.20 14.54 -5.78
N MET A 62 2.24 15.61 -6.56
CA MET A 62 1.30 15.87 -7.64
C MET A 62 2.05 16.10 -8.94
N CYS A 63 1.48 15.60 -10.02
CA CYS A 63 2.03 15.69 -11.36
C CYS A 63 0.91 16.09 -12.31
N LEU A 64 1.04 17.25 -12.95
CA LEU A 64 0.09 17.80 -13.92
C LEU A 64 0.76 17.87 -15.28
N HIS A 65 0.02 17.52 -16.33
CA HIS A 65 0.50 17.55 -17.70
C HIS A 65 -0.35 18.50 -18.52
N ARG A 66 0.28 19.21 -19.46
CA ARG A 66 -0.42 19.90 -20.54
C ARG A 66 -0.48 19.00 -21.78
N GLU A 67 -1.43 19.27 -22.65
CA GLU A 67 -1.43 18.68 -23.98
C GLU A 67 -0.27 19.24 -24.82
N ARG A 68 0.27 18.43 -25.73
CA ARG A 68 1.46 18.81 -26.52
C ARG A 68 1.29 20.07 -27.37
N LYS A 69 0.07 20.39 -27.80
CA LYS A 69 -0.23 21.60 -28.60
C LYS A 69 -0.62 22.81 -27.73
N GLY A 70 -0.73 22.62 -26.42
CA GLY A 70 -1.10 23.67 -25.48
C GLY A 70 0.09 24.54 -25.04
N PRO A 71 -0.18 25.64 -24.33
CA PRO A 71 0.88 26.43 -23.71
C PRO A 71 1.58 25.64 -22.59
N ASN A 72 2.86 25.93 -22.40
CA ASN A 72 3.64 25.43 -21.26
C ASN A 72 3.22 26.12 -19.96
N PHE A 73 3.55 25.53 -18.81
CA PHE A 73 3.23 26.12 -17.52
C PHE A 73 4.02 27.40 -17.28
N SER A 74 3.33 28.46 -16.86
CA SER A 74 3.92 29.75 -16.52
C SER A 74 4.53 29.75 -15.11
N LEU A 75 5.37 30.74 -14.82
CA LEU A 75 5.88 30.96 -13.47
C LEU A 75 4.73 31.15 -12.47
N ASP A 76 3.75 32.00 -12.80
CA ASP A 76 2.58 32.28 -11.95
C ASP A 76 1.79 31.00 -11.62
N GLU A 77 1.62 30.09 -12.58
CA GLU A 77 0.96 28.79 -12.35
C GLU A 77 1.78 27.91 -11.40
N THR A 78 3.10 27.91 -11.51
CA THR A 78 3.96 27.16 -10.60
C THR A 78 3.97 27.73 -9.19
N GLU A 79 3.96 29.06 -9.05
CA GLU A 79 3.88 29.76 -7.76
C GLU A 79 2.52 29.57 -7.09
N PHE A 80 1.44 29.65 -7.88
CA PHE A 80 0.10 29.34 -7.40
C PHE A 80 0.02 27.91 -6.88
N LEU A 81 0.53 26.94 -7.63
CA LEU A 81 0.56 25.56 -7.18
C LEU A 81 1.42 25.38 -5.92
N ALA A 82 2.58 26.05 -5.87
CA ALA A 82 3.45 26.06 -4.69
C ALA A 82 2.69 26.51 -3.43
N ALA A 83 1.89 27.58 -3.52
CA ALA A 83 1.07 28.08 -2.42
C ALA A 83 -0.04 27.11 -1.97
N LEU A 84 -0.57 26.30 -2.90
CA LEU A 84 -1.59 25.29 -2.58
C LEU A 84 -1.03 24.03 -1.93
N THR A 85 0.28 23.77 -2.04
CA THR A 85 0.85 22.48 -1.59
C THR A 85 0.60 22.15 -0.12
N SER A 86 0.56 23.15 0.77
CA SER A 86 0.28 22.95 2.20
C SER A 86 -1.17 22.57 2.47
N HIS A 87 -2.12 23.23 1.83
CA HIS A 87 -3.54 22.95 1.92
C HIS A 87 -3.87 21.56 1.38
N LEU A 88 -3.27 21.20 0.24
CA LEU A 88 -3.41 19.86 -0.34
C LEU A 88 -2.76 18.78 0.54
N ALA A 89 -1.61 19.06 1.16
CA ALA A 89 -0.98 18.16 2.11
C ALA A 89 -1.82 17.98 3.38
N GLU A 90 -2.46 19.04 3.87
CA GLU A 90 -3.39 18.95 5.00
C GLU A 90 -4.64 18.15 4.65
N GLY A 91 -5.21 18.35 3.46
CA GLY A 91 -6.32 17.54 2.96
C GLY A 91 -5.94 16.06 2.84
N LEU A 92 -4.74 15.75 2.32
CA LEU A 92 -4.22 14.38 2.25
C LEU A 92 -4.03 13.77 3.64
N ARG A 93 -3.44 14.53 4.59
CA ARG A 93 -3.29 14.10 5.98
C ARG A 93 -4.66 13.80 6.61
N GLY A 94 -5.63 14.69 6.42
CA GLY A 94 -7.00 14.51 6.90
C GLY A 94 -7.67 13.28 6.28
N ALA A 95 -7.56 13.09 4.97
CA ALA A 95 -8.12 11.93 4.27
C ALA A 95 -7.46 10.62 4.71
N LEU A 96 -6.15 10.59 4.96
CA LEU A 96 -5.46 9.41 5.49
C LEU A 96 -5.86 9.11 6.93
N LEU A 97 -6.08 10.12 7.76
CA LEU A 97 -6.59 9.96 9.12
C LEU A 97 -8.04 9.49 9.13
N LEU A 98 -8.90 10.05 8.27
CA LEU A 98 -10.28 9.61 8.07
C LEU A 98 -10.33 8.18 7.54
N ALA A 99 -9.51 7.84 6.55
CA ALA A 99 -9.40 6.46 6.07
C ALA A 99 -8.93 5.52 7.17
N GLN A 100 -8.00 5.93 8.04
CA GLN A 100 -7.62 5.12 9.22
C GLN A 100 -8.73 5.00 10.25
N ALA A 101 -9.50 6.07 10.50
CA ALA A 101 -10.65 6.03 11.38
C ALA A 101 -11.75 5.12 10.80
N GLU A 102 -12.09 5.27 9.51
CA GLU A 102 -13.00 4.39 8.78
C GLU A 102 -12.49 2.93 8.75
N ASN A 103 -11.19 2.70 8.68
CA ASN A 103 -10.61 1.35 8.80
C ASN A 103 -10.70 0.77 10.22
N ALA A 104 -10.72 1.62 11.26
CA ALA A 104 -11.04 1.19 12.62
C ALA A 104 -12.53 0.87 12.78
N VAL A 105 -13.38 1.36 11.85
CA VAL A 105 -14.83 1.13 11.79
C VAL A 105 -15.19 0.26 10.57
N SER A 106 -14.44 -0.82 10.33
CA SER A 106 -15.07 -2.01 9.74
C SER A 106 -15.92 -2.62 10.84
N ASP A 107 -17.21 -2.26 10.92
CA ASP A 107 -18.14 -2.69 11.97
C ASP A 107 -18.19 -4.22 12.17
N ASP A 108 -17.77 -5.01 11.17
CA ASP A 108 -17.79 -6.47 11.23
C ASP A 108 -16.66 -7.08 12.10
N GLY A 109 -15.53 -6.39 12.33
CA GLY A 109 -14.40 -6.99 13.06
C GLY A 109 -13.88 -8.31 12.43
N PRO A 110 -13.14 -9.15 13.17
CA PRO A 110 -12.71 -10.45 12.67
C PRO A 110 -13.88 -11.43 12.53
N GLY A 111 -13.98 -12.07 11.37
CA GLY A 111 -14.91 -13.16 11.11
C GLY A 111 -14.36 -14.51 11.56
N LEU A 112 -15.22 -15.38 12.07
CA LEU A 112 -14.89 -16.77 12.43
C LEU A 112 -15.76 -17.72 11.63
N LEU A 113 -15.13 -18.74 11.06
CA LEU A 113 -15.77 -19.92 10.50
C LEU A 113 -15.29 -21.15 11.29
N LEU A 114 -16.21 -22.01 11.67
CA LEU A 114 -15.92 -23.31 12.26
C LEU A 114 -16.16 -24.38 11.20
N LEU A 115 -15.13 -25.14 10.87
CA LEU A 115 -15.18 -26.18 9.86
C LEU A 115 -15.08 -27.56 10.51
N SER A 116 -15.84 -28.52 10.01
CA SER A 116 -15.66 -29.94 10.30
C SER A 116 -14.47 -30.51 9.52
N ASP A 117 -14.14 -31.79 9.77
CA ASP A 117 -13.04 -32.48 9.09
C ASP A 117 -13.23 -32.61 7.56
N ASP A 118 -14.48 -32.66 7.10
CA ASP A 118 -14.81 -32.66 5.66
C ASP A 118 -14.83 -31.24 5.05
N LEU A 119 -14.42 -30.24 5.84
CA LEU A 119 -14.35 -28.82 5.47
C LEU A 119 -15.71 -28.17 5.20
N SER A 120 -16.82 -28.81 5.60
CA SER A 120 -18.12 -28.13 5.62
C SER A 120 -18.19 -27.12 6.77
N VAL A 121 -18.91 -26.02 6.56
CA VAL A 121 -19.07 -24.97 7.58
C VAL A 121 -20.09 -25.44 8.61
N VAL A 122 -19.64 -25.68 9.84
CA VAL A 122 -20.48 -26.04 10.99
C VAL A 122 -21.18 -24.80 11.55
N SER A 123 -20.43 -23.71 11.71
CA SER A 123 -20.97 -22.43 12.18
C SER A 123 -20.11 -21.25 11.73
N SER A 124 -20.70 -20.05 11.74
CA SER A 124 -20.06 -18.81 11.33
C SER A 124 -20.55 -17.63 12.16
N THR A 125 -19.68 -16.63 12.35
CA THR A 125 -20.13 -15.32 12.79
C THR A 125 -20.68 -14.52 11.61
N VAL A 126 -21.50 -13.50 11.87
CA VAL A 126 -22.02 -12.58 10.83
C VAL A 126 -20.88 -11.98 10.00
N ALA A 127 -19.81 -11.56 10.66
CA ALA A 127 -18.59 -11.08 10.02
C ALA A 127 -17.87 -12.16 9.19
N GLY A 128 -17.90 -13.41 9.65
CA GLY A 128 -17.35 -14.55 8.91
C GLY A 128 -18.10 -14.77 7.58
N GLU A 129 -19.43 -14.74 7.62
CA GLU A 129 -20.27 -14.84 6.42
C GLU A 129 -20.05 -13.67 5.46
N HIS A 130 -19.95 -12.45 6.00
CA HIS A 130 -19.65 -11.25 5.22
C HIS A 130 -18.31 -11.39 4.49
N TRP A 131 -17.22 -11.68 5.21
CA TRP A 131 -15.90 -11.81 4.60
C TRP A 131 -15.82 -12.96 3.61
N LEU A 132 -16.51 -14.07 3.87
CA LEU A 132 -16.59 -15.20 2.95
C LEU A 132 -17.24 -14.81 1.61
N ALA A 133 -18.30 -14.00 1.65
CA ALA A 133 -19.00 -13.52 0.45
C ALA A 133 -18.18 -12.50 -0.37
N GLU A 134 -17.28 -11.78 0.30
CA GLU A 134 -16.44 -10.73 -0.29
C GLU A 134 -15.16 -11.28 -0.95
N ILE A 135 -14.69 -12.47 -0.57
CA ILE A 135 -13.51 -13.08 -1.20
C ILE A 135 -13.82 -13.44 -2.67
N ALA A 136 -13.05 -12.86 -3.59
CA ALA A 136 -13.16 -13.14 -5.02
C ALA A 136 -12.42 -14.45 -5.30
N ASP A 137 -13.16 -15.56 -5.45
CA ASP A 137 -12.70 -16.79 -6.13
C ASP A 137 -13.76 -17.90 -6.19
N SER A 138 -14.93 -17.78 -5.53
CA SER A 138 -15.94 -18.84 -5.59
C SER A 138 -17.07 -18.52 -6.59
N PRO A 139 -17.16 -19.24 -7.73
CA PRO A 139 -18.28 -19.11 -8.67
C PRO A 139 -19.59 -19.68 -8.12
N ASP A 140 -19.52 -20.51 -7.06
CA ASP A 140 -20.66 -21.16 -6.44
C ASP A 140 -20.68 -20.92 -4.93
N ARG A 141 -21.82 -20.48 -4.37
CA ARG A 141 -21.93 -20.09 -2.94
C ARG A 141 -21.77 -21.26 -1.95
N ARG A 142 -21.60 -22.49 -2.46
CA ARG A 142 -21.51 -23.73 -1.67
C ARG A 142 -20.08 -24.19 -1.41
N GLU A 143 -19.10 -23.72 -2.19
CA GLU A 143 -17.69 -24.09 -2.02
C GLU A 143 -16.92 -22.96 -1.34
N LEU A 144 -16.04 -23.34 -0.39
CA LEU A 144 -15.17 -22.38 0.28
C LEU A 144 -14.13 -21.82 -0.72
N PRO A 145 -13.69 -20.56 -0.57
CA PRO A 145 -12.59 -20.03 -1.36
C PRO A 145 -11.31 -20.87 -1.24
N GLN A 146 -10.57 -20.97 -2.34
CA GLN A 146 -9.32 -21.75 -2.42
C GLN A 146 -8.30 -21.41 -1.33
N VAL A 147 -8.25 -20.14 -0.92
CA VAL A 147 -7.37 -19.67 0.15
C VAL A 147 -7.65 -20.34 1.50
N ILE A 148 -8.92 -20.69 1.78
CA ILE A 148 -9.31 -21.37 3.01
C ILE A 148 -8.81 -22.82 2.95
N TYR A 149 -9.03 -23.53 1.84
CA TYR A 149 -8.49 -24.87 1.62
C TYR A 149 -6.97 -24.90 1.79
N ALA A 150 -6.26 -23.92 1.22
CA ALA A 150 -4.81 -23.81 1.35
C ALA A 150 -4.35 -23.58 2.80
N ALA A 151 -5.05 -22.74 3.56
CA ALA A 151 -4.73 -22.47 4.97
C ALA A 151 -4.93 -23.73 5.84
N VAL A 152 -6.03 -24.46 5.64
CA VAL A 152 -6.32 -25.69 6.38
C VAL A 152 -5.36 -26.81 5.99
N ALA A 153 -5.08 -27.01 4.70
CA ALA A 153 -4.10 -28.01 4.27
C ALA A 153 -2.71 -27.77 4.87
N ARG A 154 -2.30 -26.48 4.98
CA ARG A 154 -1.03 -26.12 5.61
C ARG A 154 -1.03 -26.42 7.11
N LEU A 155 -2.15 -26.22 7.80
CA LEU A 155 -2.31 -26.61 9.22
C LEU A 155 -2.07 -28.11 9.39
N THR A 156 -2.77 -28.94 8.61
CA THR A 156 -2.65 -30.40 8.67
C THR A 156 -1.21 -30.89 8.41
N MET A 157 -0.50 -30.25 7.47
CA MET A 157 0.91 -30.54 7.20
C MET A 157 1.84 -30.18 8.35
N LEU A 158 1.55 -29.11 9.09
CA LEU A 158 2.34 -28.69 10.25
C LEU A 158 2.12 -29.63 11.44
N GLU A 159 0.88 -30.07 11.67
CA GLU A 159 0.52 -31.01 12.73
C GLU A 159 1.16 -32.39 12.52
N SER A 160 1.21 -32.84 11.27
CA SER A 160 1.83 -34.12 10.88
C SER A 160 3.36 -34.13 11.02
N ASN A 161 4.00 -32.95 11.02
CA ASN A 161 5.44 -32.77 11.18
C ASN A 161 5.76 -32.29 12.61
N SER A 162 5.56 -33.16 13.60
CA SER A 162 5.63 -32.84 15.04
C SER A 162 7.03 -32.47 15.60
N GLY A 163 7.96 -32.00 14.75
CA GLY A 163 9.35 -31.72 15.10
C GLY A 163 9.73 -30.24 15.23
N THR A 164 8.83 -29.27 15.02
CA THR A 164 9.18 -27.84 15.06
C THR A 164 8.26 -27.05 15.97
N SER A 165 8.60 -27.07 17.26
CA SER A 165 8.10 -26.11 18.25
C SER A 165 8.50 -24.68 17.78
N LEU A 166 7.50 -23.79 17.62
CA LEU A 166 7.56 -22.38 17.13
C LEU A 166 7.07 -22.08 15.70
N ALA A 167 6.33 -22.97 15.02
CA ALA A 167 5.64 -22.57 13.80
C ALA A 167 4.45 -21.63 14.13
N LEU A 168 4.50 -20.37 13.68
CA LEU A 168 3.34 -19.48 13.69
C LEU A 168 2.14 -20.18 13.01
N PRO A 169 0.89 -19.96 13.47
CA PRO A 169 -0.27 -20.55 12.82
C PRO A 169 -0.28 -20.20 11.33
N PRO A 170 -0.72 -21.13 10.45
CA PRO A 170 -0.69 -20.88 9.01
C PRO A 170 -1.53 -19.65 8.67
N ARG A 171 -0.89 -18.70 7.98
CA ARG A 171 -1.50 -17.46 7.52
C ARG A 171 -1.50 -17.42 6.00
N ALA A 172 -2.66 -17.14 5.42
CA ALA A 172 -2.79 -16.82 4.01
C ALA A 172 -3.34 -15.40 3.85
N ARG A 173 -3.19 -14.85 2.65
CA ARG A 173 -3.66 -13.50 2.30
C ARG A 173 -4.50 -13.58 1.04
N VAL A 174 -5.60 -12.85 1.01
CA VAL A 174 -6.52 -12.83 -0.12
C VAL A 174 -7.09 -11.42 -0.31
N GLN A 175 -7.41 -11.07 -1.55
CA GLN A 175 -8.13 -9.83 -1.84
C GLN A 175 -9.64 -10.09 -1.91
N THR A 176 -10.41 -9.20 -1.32
CA THR A 176 -11.86 -9.12 -1.55
C THR A 176 -12.15 -8.51 -2.91
N ARG A 177 -13.40 -8.64 -3.40
CA ARG A 177 -13.85 -8.02 -4.66
C ARG A 177 -13.62 -6.50 -4.71
N PRO A 178 -13.82 -5.73 -3.63
CA PRO A 178 -13.43 -4.32 -3.54
C PRO A 178 -11.92 -4.04 -3.53
N GLY A 179 -11.07 -5.08 -3.52
CA GLY A 179 -9.62 -4.97 -3.48
C GLY A 179 -9.04 -4.75 -2.07
N GLN A 180 -9.81 -5.04 -1.02
CA GLN A 180 -9.30 -5.04 0.36
C GLN A 180 -8.55 -6.34 0.64
N TRP A 181 -7.40 -6.24 1.28
CA TRP A 181 -6.68 -7.43 1.73
C TRP A 181 -7.25 -7.97 3.03
N LEU A 182 -7.46 -9.28 3.09
CA LEU A 182 -7.75 -10.04 4.30
C LEU A 182 -6.58 -10.97 4.64
N ILE A 183 -6.43 -11.23 5.94
CA ILE A 183 -5.64 -12.34 6.47
C ILE A 183 -6.59 -13.49 6.79
N VAL A 184 -6.20 -14.68 6.38
CA VAL A 184 -6.86 -15.94 6.71
C VAL A 184 -5.94 -16.71 7.65
N HIS A 185 -6.43 -17.03 8.85
CA HIS A 185 -5.74 -17.91 9.79
C HIS A 185 -6.50 -19.21 9.92
N ALA A 186 -5.81 -20.33 9.99
CA ALA A 186 -6.41 -21.61 10.36
C ALA A 186 -5.78 -22.13 11.66
N SER A 187 -6.61 -22.60 12.58
CA SER A 187 -6.16 -23.19 13.84
C SER A 187 -7.08 -24.33 14.25
N ARG A 188 -6.50 -25.35 14.89
CA ARG A 188 -7.24 -26.53 15.33
C ARG A 188 -7.87 -26.26 16.70
N LEU A 189 -9.18 -26.45 16.83
CA LEU A 189 -9.82 -26.32 18.14
C LEU A 189 -9.38 -27.48 19.03
N SER A 190 -8.99 -27.13 20.26
CA SER A 190 -8.64 -28.09 21.30
C SER A 190 -9.72 -28.04 22.38
N GLY A 191 -10.50 -29.11 22.53
CA GLY A 191 -11.56 -29.21 23.54
C GLY A 191 -11.82 -30.65 23.95
N ARG A 192 -12.27 -30.87 25.19
CA ARG A 192 -12.44 -32.23 25.79
C ARG A 192 -13.51 -33.09 25.11
N THR A 193 -14.36 -32.51 24.26
CA THR A 193 -15.54 -33.15 23.64
C THR A 193 -15.82 -32.69 22.21
N ALA A 194 -15.00 -31.81 21.63
CA ALA A 194 -15.24 -31.33 20.27
C ALA A 194 -14.69 -32.36 19.25
N PRO A 195 -15.37 -32.54 18.10
CA PRO A 195 -14.73 -33.15 16.92
C PRO A 195 -13.44 -32.39 16.58
N GLN A 196 -12.58 -32.96 15.73
CA GLN A 196 -11.43 -32.24 15.17
C GLN A 196 -11.97 -31.11 14.27
N GLU A 197 -12.33 -29.96 14.86
CA GLU A 197 -12.91 -28.82 14.14
C GLU A 197 -11.84 -27.75 13.89
N THR A 198 -11.88 -27.10 12.73
CA THR A 198 -10.92 -26.05 12.36
C THR A 198 -11.57 -24.70 12.53
N ALA A 199 -10.96 -23.82 13.33
CA ALA A 199 -11.29 -22.40 13.31
C ALA A 199 -10.56 -21.75 12.15
N VAL A 200 -11.32 -21.06 11.30
CA VAL A 200 -10.79 -20.14 10.29
C VAL A 200 -11.16 -18.72 10.66
N ILE A 201 -10.16 -17.86 10.85
CA ILE A 201 -10.35 -16.45 11.19
C ILE A 201 -10.05 -15.61 9.95
N LEU A 202 -10.98 -14.74 9.59
CA LEU A 202 -10.89 -13.78 8.48
C LEU A 202 -10.84 -12.37 9.04
N GLU A 203 -9.77 -11.62 8.80
CA GLU A 203 -9.66 -10.25 9.30
C GLU A 203 -9.04 -9.29 8.27
N PRO A 204 -9.41 -8.00 8.28
CA PRO A 204 -8.72 -6.99 7.50
C PRO A 204 -7.21 -6.99 7.77
N ALA A 205 -6.41 -7.09 6.70
CA ALA A 205 -4.97 -7.10 6.82
C ALA A 205 -4.44 -5.73 7.26
N ARG A 206 -3.60 -5.72 8.29
CA ARG A 206 -2.94 -4.50 8.75
C ARG A 206 -1.77 -4.13 7.84
N PRO A 207 -1.40 -2.84 7.73
CA PRO A 207 -0.29 -2.39 6.89
C PRO A 207 1.02 -3.19 7.09
N GLU A 208 1.36 -3.49 8.34
CA GLU A 208 2.55 -4.24 8.72
C GLU A 208 2.55 -5.69 8.23
N GLU A 209 1.38 -6.25 7.93
CA GLU A 209 1.21 -7.65 7.50
C GLU A 209 1.34 -7.80 5.98
N LEU A 210 1.09 -6.73 5.24
CA LEU A 210 1.19 -6.69 3.78
C LEU A 210 2.55 -6.22 3.31
N ALA A 211 3.25 -5.42 4.11
CA ALA A 211 4.58 -4.91 3.79
C ALA A 211 5.54 -6.01 3.29
N PRO A 212 5.68 -7.19 3.93
CA PRO A 212 6.58 -8.23 3.43
C PRO A 212 6.25 -8.72 2.01
N LEU A 213 4.96 -8.85 1.67
CA LEU A 213 4.53 -9.27 0.33
C LEU A 213 4.80 -8.21 -0.73
N LEU A 214 4.45 -6.96 -0.44
CA LEU A 214 4.72 -5.85 -1.35
C LEU A 214 6.22 -5.72 -1.60
N LEU A 215 7.02 -5.81 -0.54
CA LEU A 215 8.48 -5.80 -0.62
C LEU A 215 9.05 -6.98 -1.43
N GLN A 216 8.47 -8.18 -1.33
CA GLN A 216 8.85 -9.32 -2.18
C GLN A 216 8.45 -9.12 -3.64
N ALA A 217 7.30 -8.54 -3.93
CA ALA A 217 6.86 -8.21 -5.29
C ALA A 217 7.81 -7.23 -6.00
N TYR A 218 8.53 -6.41 -5.23
CA TYR A 218 9.59 -5.53 -5.72
C TYR A 218 10.96 -6.23 -5.92
N GLY A 219 11.06 -7.55 -5.72
CA GLY A 219 12.30 -8.30 -5.91
C GLY A 219 13.40 -7.97 -4.89
N LEU A 220 13.01 -7.52 -3.69
CA LEU A 220 13.96 -7.28 -2.62
C LEU A 220 14.58 -8.58 -2.11
N THR A 221 15.89 -8.55 -1.82
CA THR A 221 16.54 -9.64 -1.09
C THR A 221 16.01 -9.70 0.34
N ARG A 222 16.23 -10.82 1.02
CA ARG A 222 15.82 -10.98 2.44
C ARG A 222 16.31 -9.81 3.31
N ARG A 223 17.57 -9.41 3.16
CA ARG A 223 18.18 -8.36 3.99
C ARG A 223 17.66 -6.96 3.64
N GLU A 224 17.43 -6.70 2.36
CA GLU A 224 16.77 -5.46 1.90
C GLU A 224 15.33 -5.36 2.44
N ALA A 225 14.57 -6.46 2.43
CA ALA A 225 13.21 -6.50 2.95
C ALA A 225 13.18 -6.26 4.47
N GLU A 226 14.12 -6.83 5.24
CA GLU A 226 14.25 -6.58 6.68
C GLU A 226 14.55 -5.09 6.98
N VAL A 227 15.46 -4.47 6.23
CA VAL A 227 15.75 -3.04 6.34
C VAL A 227 14.53 -2.19 5.98
N ALA A 228 13.83 -2.50 4.88
CA ALA A 228 12.65 -1.78 4.45
C ALA A 228 11.49 -1.90 5.46
N GLN A 229 11.30 -3.07 6.09
CA GLN A 229 10.30 -3.25 7.15
C GLN A 229 10.59 -2.35 8.37
N LEU A 230 11.85 -2.28 8.81
CA LEU A 230 12.23 -1.42 9.93
C LEU A 230 12.07 0.07 9.59
N VAL A 231 12.31 0.46 8.33
CA VAL A 231 11.98 1.80 7.84
C VAL A 231 10.49 2.08 7.92
N LEU A 232 9.65 1.15 7.47
CA LEU A 232 8.18 1.30 7.52
C LEU A 232 7.66 1.39 8.96
N ARG A 233 8.38 0.80 9.93
CA ARG A 233 8.12 0.94 11.37
C ARG A 233 8.68 2.23 11.99
N GLY A 234 9.28 3.11 11.19
CA GLY A 234 9.83 4.39 11.66
C GLY A 234 11.18 4.29 12.39
N VAL A 235 11.84 3.14 12.36
CA VAL A 235 13.14 2.94 13.03
C VAL A 235 14.23 3.77 12.32
N SER A 236 15.08 4.46 13.06
CA SER A 236 16.19 5.27 12.52
C SER A 236 17.30 4.39 11.93
N THR A 237 18.21 4.96 11.13
CA THR A 237 19.33 4.19 10.54
C THR A 237 20.20 3.54 11.61
N ALA A 238 20.56 4.29 12.66
CA ALA A 238 21.30 3.77 13.81
C ALA A 238 20.52 2.67 14.55
N GLY A 239 19.20 2.83 14.69
CA GLY A 239 18.34 1.79 15.28
C GLY A 239 18.30 0.52 14.43
N ILE A 240 18.28 0.65 13.10
CA ILE A 240 18.34 -0.49 12.17
C ILE A 240 19.69 -1.20 12.28
N ALA A 241 20.78 -0.44 12.30
CA ALA A 241 22.13 -0.96 12.45
C ALA A 241 22.26 -1.78 13.74
N ALA A 242 21.77 -1.24 14.87
CA ALA A 242 21.74 -1.93 16.15
C ALA A 242 20.86 -3.20 16.11
N THR A 243 19.67 -3.11 15.51
CA THR A 243 18.71 -4.22 15.42
C THR A 243 19.24 -5.38 14.57
N LEU A 244 19.92 -5.07 13.46
CA LEU A 244 20.40 -6.06 12.49
C LEU A 244 21.86 -6.46 12.72
N LEU A 245 22.53 -5.88 13.72
CA LEU A 245 23.95 -6.09 14.05
C LEU A 245 24.86 -5.83 12.84
N ILE A 246 24.64 -4.72 12.14
CA ILE A 246 25.43 -4.28 10.98
C ILE A 246 25.83 -2.81 11.14
N SER A 247 26.78 -2.34 10.33
CA SER A 247 27.20 -0.93 10.37
C SER A 247 26.15 0.01 9.74
N ASP A 248 26.11 1.27 10.18
CA ASP A 248 25.29 2.32 9.56
C ASP A 248 25.56 2.44 8.05
N HIS A 249 26.82 2.27 7.64
CA HIS A 249 27.20 2.28 6.23
C HIS A 249 26.52 1.13 5.45
N THR A 250 26.49 -0.07 6.03
CA THR A 250 25.80 -1.23 5.44
C THR A 250 24.29 -1.00 5.35
N VAL A 251 23.68 -0.37 6.35
CA VAL A 251 22.26 0.02 6.28
C VAL A 251 22.01 0.98 5.13
N GLN A 252 22.86 2.00 4.94
CA GLN A 252 22.72 2.95 3.83
C GLN A 252 22.86 2.27 2.46
N GLN A 253 23.75 1.29 2.32
CA GLN A 253 23.85 0.50 1.10
C GLN A 253 22.58 -0.31 0.81
N HIS A 254 22.02 -0.97 1.83
CA HIS A 254 20.75 -1.68 1.68
C HIS A 254 19.60 -0.72 1.34
N LEU A 255 19.52 0.44 1.97
CA LEU A 255 18.50 1.45 1.66
C LEU A 255 18.58 1.92 0.21
N LYS A 256 19.80 2.16 -0.30
CA LYS A 256 20.00 2.53 -1.70
C LYS A 256 19.47 1.45 -2.65
N ALA A 257 19.81 0.18 -2.41
CA ALA A 257 19.31 -0.93 -3.22
C ALA A 257 17.78 -1.07 -3.14
N VAL A 258 17.20 -0.89 -1.95
CA VAL A 258 15.74 -0.90 -1.74
C VAL A 258 15.06 0.21 -2.54
N PHE A 259 15.61 1.43 -2.46
CA PHE A 259 15.12 2.60 -3.17
C PHE A 259 15.16 2.41 -4.69
N ASP A 260 16.29 1.92 -5.21
CA ASP A 260 16.45 1.63 -6.63
C ASP A 260 15.45 0.57 -7.13
N LYS A 261 15.22 -0.50 -6.36
CA LYS A 261 14.28 -1.59 -6.72
C LYS A 261 12.81 -1.18 -6.64
N ILE A 262 12.45 -0.37 -5.66
CA ILE A 262 11.06 0.11 -5.47
C ILE A 262 10.76 1.31 -6.38
N GLY A 263 11.80 1.97 -6.92
CA GLY A 263 11.66 3.17 -7.75
C GLY A 263 11.34 4.43 -6.93
N VAL A 264 11.82 4.48 -5.68
CA VAL A 264 11.67 5.63 -4.77
C VAL A 264 13.04 6.20 -4.47
N ALA A 265 13.13 7.48 -4.14
CA ALA A 265 14.40 8.16 -3.93
C ALA A 265 14.67 8.53 -2.47
N SER A 266 13.72 8.25 -1.56
CA SER A 266 13.90 8.53 -0.14
C SER A 266 13.14 7.59 0.80
N ARG A 267 13.55 7.61 2.07
CA ARG A 267 12.87 6.91 3.17
C ARG A 267 11.38 7.28 3.25
N ARG A 268 11.06 8.56 3.06
CA ARG A 268 9.68 9.06 3.10
C ARG A 268 8.88 8.61 1.89
N GLU A 269 9.48 8.61 0.70
CA GLU A 269 8.85 8.09 -0.51
C GLU A 269 8.60 6.58 -0.42
N LEU A 270 9.52 5.82 0.17
CA LEU A 270 9.29 4.39 0.44
C LEU A 270 8.03 4.19 1.29
N VAL A 271 7.90 4.95 2.39
CA VAL A 271 6.70 4.90 3.24
C VAL A 271 5.46 5.31 2.44
N ALA A 272 5.51 6.44 1.74
CA ALA A 272 4.38 6.94 0.96
C ALA A 272 3.93 5.99 -0.16
N GLN A 273 4.88 5.34 -0.86
CA GLN A 273 4.61 4.43 -1.97
C GLN A 273 3.95 3.12 -1.49
N VAL A 274 4.47 2.54 -0.41
CA VAL A 274 3.90 1.33 0.20
C VAL A 274 2.49 1.62 0.71
N PHE A 275 2.29 2.78 1.36
CA PHE A 275 0.96 3.23 1.76
C PHE A 275 0.04 3.45 0.53
N ALA A 276 0.47 4.19 -0.49
CA ALA A 276 -0.35 4.50 -1.66
C ALA A 276 -0.83 3.26 -2.43
N GLN A 277 0.00 2.23 -2.55
CA GLN A 277 -0.42 0.95 -3.14
C GLN A 277 -1.47 0.21 -2.31
N GLN A 278 -1.43 0.36 -0.99
CA GLN A 278 -2.42 -0.22 -0.09
C GLN A 278 -3.79 0.50 -0.16
N TYR A 279 -3.81 1.82 -0.41
CA TYR A 279 -5.05 2.61 -0.47
C TYR A 279 -5.63 2.80 -1.88
N ARG A 280 -4.84 2.59 -2.94
CA ARG A 280 -5.27 2.75 -4.35
C ARG A 280 -6.51 1.91 -4.75
N PRO A 281 -6.66 0.64 -4.33
CA PRO A 281 -7.84 -0.15 -4.66
C PRO A 281 -9.13 0.46 -4.11
N ARG A 282 -9.08 1.01 -2.88
CA ARG A 282 -10.24 1.58 -2.19
C ARG A 282 -10.64 2.98 -2.66
N MET A 283 -9.68 3.83 -3.04
CA MET A 283 -9.97 5.15 -3.62
C MET A 283 -10.73 5.05 -4.95
N ARG A 284 -10.50 4.00 -5.75
CA ARG A 284 -11.28 3.75 -6.97
C ARG A 284 -12.74 3.38 -6.68
N THR A 285 -13.00 2.75 -5.54
CA THR A 285 -14.33 2.29 -5.13
C THR A 285 -15.15 3.43 -4.51
N SER A 286 -14.53 4.28 -3.68
CA SER A 286 -15.20 5.46 -3.10
C SER A 286 -15.57 6.52 -4.15
N LEU A 287 -14.74 6.71 -5.19
CA LEU A 287 -15.06 7.60 -6.32
C LEU A 287 -16.21 7.09 -7.21
N ARG A 288 -16.59 5.81 -7.11
CA ARG A 288 -17.75 5.24 -7.82
C ARG A 288 -19.05 5.34 -7.03
N GLN A 289 -18.99 5.44 -5.69
CA GLN A 289 -20.17 5.63 -4.86
C GLN A 289 -20.48 7.12 -4.70
N LYS A 290 -21.10 7.71 -5.73
CA LYS A 290 -21.76 9.02 -5.61
C LYS A 290 -22.89 8.86 -4.59
N PRO A 291 -22.97 9.64 -3.49
CA PRO A 291 -24.10 9.55 -2.57
C PRO A 291 -25.39 9.89 -3.32
N PRO A 292 -26.52 9.20 -3.03
CA PRO A 292 -27.79 9.51 -3.67
C PRO A 292 -28.13 10.97 -3.38
N SER A 293 -28.40 11.72 -4.45
CA SER A 293 -28.87 13.10 -4.37
C SER A 293 -30.07 13.15 -3.43
N ARG A 294 -29.94 13.85 -2.31
CA ARG A 294 -31.08 14.19 -1.45
C ARG A 294 -32.03 15.07 -2.27
N THR A 295 -33.03 14.44 -2.87
CA THR A 295 -34.17 15.13 -3.46
C THR A 295 -34.88 15.83 -2.30
N ARG A 296 -34.77 17.16 -2.23
CA ARG A 296 -35.63 17.97 -1.36
C ARG A 296 -37.02 17.91 -1.97
N SER A 297 -37.94 17.21 -1.30
CA SER A 297 -39.38 17.37 -1.55
C SER A 297 -39.79 18.73 -0.99
N HIS A 298 -40.27 19.59 -1.88
CA HIS A 298 -41.14 20.72 -1.54
C HIS A 298 -42.59 20.23 -1.49
#